data_AF-A0A2V7VI27-F1
#
_entry.id   AF-A0A2V7VI27-F1
#
_cell.length_a   1.000
_cell.length_b   1.000
_cell.length_c   1.000
_cell.angle_alpha   90.00
_cell.angle_beta   90.00
_cell.angle_gamma   90.00
#
_symmetry.space_group_name_H-M   'P 1'
#
loop_
_entity.id
_entity.type
_entity.pdbx_description
1 polymer ?
#
loop_
_entity_poly.entity_id
_entity_poly.type
_entity_poly.pdbx_seq_one_letter_code
_entity_poly.pdbx_strand_id
1 'polypeptide(L)'
;FSDLAGLAGRRPALAAALAVFLISLTGIPVSAGFVGKFYLFTAAVNGGYVSLALVGVLMSVVSAYYYLGVVVSMYMRDPVGEDAWGPVGAMSGLALAVSVVVVLGLGIYPGPVLAWARLAAQSLL
;
A
#
# COMPACT_ATOMS: atom_id res chain seq x y z
N PHE A 1 2.33 6.64 -16.03
CA PHE A 1 3.73 6.53 -15.57
C PHE A 1 4.53 7.81 -15.84
N SER A 2 4.37 8.45 -17.01
CA SER A 2 5.10 9.67 -17.40
C SER A 2 5.01 10.82 -16.40
N ASP A 3 3.83 11.08 -15.85
CA ASP A 3 3.60 12.28 -15.02
C ASP A 3 4.25 12.18 -13.63
N LEU A 4 4.55 10.95 -13.21
CA LEU A 4 5.27 10.67 -11.95
C LEU A 4 6.77 10.48 -12.18
N ALA A 5 7.25 10.58 -13.42
CA ALA A 5 8.66 10.38 -13.74
C ALA A 5 9.54 11.43 -13.04
N GLY A 6 10.62 10.98 -12.40
CA GLY A 6 11.56 11.86 -11.71
C GLY A 6 10.98 12.60 -10.50
N LEU A 7 9.82 12.18 -9.98
CA LEU A 7 9.18 12.82 -8.83
C LEU A 7 10.09 12.85 -7.59
N ALA A 8 10.92 11.81 -7.40
CA ALA A 8 11.85 11.75 -6.27
C ALA A 8 12.86 12.92 -6.27
N GLY A 9 13.27 13.39 -7.45
CA GLY A 9 14.19 14.53 -7.58
C GLY A 9 13.54 15.89 -7.30
N ARG A 10 12.23 16.02 -7.55
CA ARG A 10 11.48 17.28 -7.35
C ARG A 10 10.87 17.38 -5.96
N ARG A 11 10.23 16.31 -5.51
CA ARG A 11 9.43 16.26 -4.27
C ARG A 11 9.69 14.94 -3.53
N PRO A 12 10.87 14.78 -2.92
CA PRO A 12 11.31 13.52 -2.33
C PRO A 12 10.35 13.00 -1.24
N ALA A 13 9.77 13.90 -0.42
CA ALA A 13 8.83 13.50 0.63
C ALA A 13 7.54 12.87 0.08
N LEU A 14 6.97 13.45 -0.99
CA LEU A 14 5.79 12.89 -1.65
C LEU A 14 6.12 11.57 -2.35
N ALA A 15 7.30 11.50 -2.98
CA ALA A 15 7.75 10.28 -3.63
C ALA A 15 7.94 9.14 -2.62
N ALA A 16 8.50 9.44 -1.45
CA ALA A 16 8.65 8.47 -0.38
C ALA A 16 7.29 8.01 0.18
N ALA A 17 6.37 8.93 0.45
CA ALA A 17 5.04 8.59 0.96
C ALA A 17 4.27 7.68 -0.03
N LEU A 18 4.25 8.04 -1.31
CA LEU A 18 3.59 7.24 -2.34
C LEU A 18 4.27 5.88 -2.53
N ALA A 19 5.60 5.82 -2.47
CA ALA A 19 6.33 4.55 -2.53
C ALA A 19 5.95 3.63 -1.35
N VAL A 20 5.85 4.16 -0.13
CA VAL A 20 5.39 3.38 1.05
C VAL A 20 3.99 2.81 0.81
N PHE A 21 3.06 3.59 0.27
CA PHE A 21 1.71 3.12 -0.01
C PHE A 21 1.68 2.04 -1.10
N LEU A 22 2.42 2.21 -2.20
CA LEU A 22 2.49 1.24 -3.29
C LEU A 22 3.19 -0.06 -2.86
N ILE A 23 4.23 0.04 -2.03
CA ILE A 23 4.90 -1.11 -1.41
C ILE A 23 3.93 -1.84 -0.48
N SER A 24 3.14 -1.09 0.29
CA SER A 24 2.11 -1.67 1.15
C SER A 24 1.04 -2.43 0.37
N LEU A 25 0.56 -1.87 -0.74
CA LEU A 25 -0.39 -2.53 -1.63
C LEU A 25 0.20 -3.77 -2.32
N THR A 26 1.48 -3.74 -2.64
CA THR A 26 2.21 -4.90 -3.18
C THR A 26 2.17 -6.08 -2.22
N GLY A 27 2.16 -5.81 -0.92
CA GLY A 27 2.14 -6.84 0.11
C GLY A 27 3.55 -7.30 0.47
N ILE A 28 4.52 -6.39 0.57
CA ILE A 28 5.83 -6.71 1.13
C ILE A 28 5.67 -7.00 2.65
N PRO A 29 6.25 -8.09 3.18
CA PRO A 29 6.23 -8.38 4.62
C PRO A 29 6.77 -7.17 5.38
N VAL A 30 6.07 -6.73 6.44
CA VAL A 30 6.19 -5.45 7.20
C VAL A 30 5.13 -4.38 6.83
N SER A 31 4.36 -4.55 5.76
CA SER A 31 3.27 -3.61 5.42
C SER A 31 1.89 -4.05 5.90
N ALA A 32 1.00 -3.08 6.19
CA ALA A 32 -0.40 -3.36 6.53
C ALA A 32 -1.13 -4.14 5.43
N GLY A 33 -0.84 -3.85 4.16
CA GLY A 33 -1.46 -4.56 3.03
C GLY A 33 -1.06 -6.03 2.94
N PHE A 34 0.16 -6.40 3.35
CA PHE A 34 0.55 -7.80 3.48
C PHE A 34 -0.24 -8.52 4.57
N VAL A 35 -0.33 -7.91 5.76
CA VAL A 35 -1.06 -8.52 6.89
C VAL A 35 -2.51 -8.80 6.50
N GLY A 36 -3.19 -7.83 5.89
CA GLY A 36 -4.57 -7.99 5.44
C GLY A 36 -4.73 -9.15 4.45
N LYS A 37 -3.88 -9.21 3.41
CA LYS A 37 -3.90 -10.29 2.41
C LYS A 37 -3.58 -11.65 3.03
N PHE A 38 -2.60 -11.71 3.92
CA PHE A 38 -2.21 -12.95 4.60
C PHE A 38 -3.39 -13.52 5.40
N TYR A 39 -4.02 -12.72 6.26
CA TYR A 39 -5.19 -13.16 7.03
C TYR A 39 -6.38 -13.55 6.13
N LEU A 40 -6.61 -12.81 5.04
CA LEU A 40 -7.66 -13.12 4.06
C LEU A 40 -7.41 -14.47 3.40
N PHE A 41 -6.19 -14.74 2.94
CA PHE A 41 -5.85 -16.01 2.30
C PHE A 41 -5.84 -17.17 3.28
N THR A 42 -5.35 -16.98 4.51
CA THR A 42 -5.45 -17.99 5.57
C THR A 42 -6.90 -18.32 5.89
N ALA A 43 -7.78 -17.32 6.00
CA ALA A 43 -9.21 -17.53 6.22
C ALA A 43 -9.86 -18.28 5.05
N ALA A 44 -9.52 -17.93 3.81
CA ALA A 44 -10.03 -18.61 2.63
C ALA A 44 -9.59 -20.09 2.58
N VAL A 45 -8.33 -20.38 2.86
CA VAL A 45 -7.80 -21.76 2.91
C VAL A 45 -8.46 -22.56 4.04
N ASN A 46 -8.58 -21.99 5.24
CA ASN A 46 -9.24 -22.65 6.36
C ASN A 46 -10.74 -22.89 6.11
N GLY A 47 -11.39 -22.04 5.31
CA GLY A 47 -12.76 -22.22 4.85
C GLY A 47 -12.92 -23.18 3.65
N GLY A 48 -11.83 -23.81 3.18
CA GLY A 48 -11.85 -24.72 2.03
C GLY A 48 -11.81 -24.04 0.66
N TYR A 49 -11.75 -22.71 0.60
CA TYR A 49 -11.74 -21.91 -0.63
C TYR A 49 -10.32 -21.74 -1.22
N VAL A 50 -9.59 -22.85 -1.36
CA VAL A 50 -8.19 -22.85 -1.81
C VAL A 50 -8.02 -22.29 -3.23
N SER A 51 -8.97 -22.55 -4.12
CA SER A 51 -8.95 -22.03 -5.49
C SER A 51 -9.03 -20.49 -5.53
N LEU A 52 -9.88 -19.89 -4.69
CA LEU A 52 -9.99 -18.45 -4.55
C LEU A 52 -8.73 -17.83 -3.94
N ALA A 53 -8.13 -18.50 -2.95
CA ALA A 53 -6.86 -18.07 -2.38
C ALA A 53 -5.75 -18.04 -3.44
N LEU A 54 -5.67 -19.08 -4.29
CA LEU A 54 -4.69 -19.15 -5.37
C LEU A 54 -4.86 -18.01 -6.39
N VAL A 55 -6.09 -17.77 -6.85
CA VAL A 55 -6.39 -16.65 -7.76
C VAL A 55 -6.02 -15.31 -7.11
N GLY A 56 -6.34 -15.12 -5.83
CA GLY A 56 -5.98 -13.92 -5.08
C GLY A 56 -4.47 -13.69 -5.00
N VAL A 57 -3.70 -14.74 -4.75
CA VAL A 57 -2.22 -14.67 -4.74
C VAL A 57 -1.68 -14.30 -6.11
N LEU A 58 -2.16 -14.94 -7.19
CA LEU A 58 -1.73 -14.63 -8.56
C LEU A 58 -2.05 -13.18 -8.93
N MET A 59 -3.25 -12.69 -8.60
CA MET A 59 -3.63 -11.29 -8.83
C MET A 59 -2.73 -10.33 -8.03
N SER A 60 -2.34 -10.70 -6.81
CA SER A 60 -1.40 -9.89 -6.03
C SER A 60 -0.02 -9.77 -6.71
N VAL A 61 0.46 -10.85 -7.34
CA VAL A 61 1.72 -10.84 -8.11
C VAL A 61 1.59 -9.94 -9.34
N VAL A 62 0.47 -10.01 -10.05
CA VAL A 62 0.19 -9.11 -11.19
C VAL A 62 0.16 -7.65 -10.73
N SER A 63 -0.50 -7.34 -9.63
CA SER A 63 -0.53 -5.99 -9.06
C SER A 63 0.87 -5.49 -8.66
N ALA A 64 1.73 -6.36 -8.11
CA ALA A 64 3.10 -6.03 -7.75
C ALA A 64 3.89 -5.45 -8.94
N TYR A 65 3.74 -6.05 -10.13
CA TYR A 65 4.38 -5.55 -11.35
C TYR A 65 3.96 -4.11 -11.67
N TYR A 66 2.66 -3.81 -11.62
CA TYR A 66 2.16 -2.47 -11.90
C TYR A 66 2.59 -1.45 -10.83
N TYR A 67 2.60 -1.82 -9.56
CA TYR A 67 2.97 -0.91 -8.46
C TYR A 67 4.46 -0.60 -8.45
N LEU A 68 5.31 -1.62 -8.61
CA LEU A 68 6.75 -1.42 -8.72
C LEU A 68 7.12 -0.61 -9.96
N GLY A 69 6.40 -0.78 -11.07
CA GLY A 69 6.58 0.06 -12.26
C GLY A 69 6.39 1.55 -11.99
N VAL A 70 5.46 1.93 -11.10
CA VAL A 70 5.28 3.33 -10.69
C VAL A 70 6.48 3.79 -9.85
N VAL A 71 6.91 3.01 -8.87
CA VAL A 71 8.07 3.34 -8.03
C VAL A 71 9.33 3.51 -8.87
N VAL A 72 9.59 2.59 -9.80
CA VAL A 72 10.71 2.68 -10.75
C VAL A 72 10.62 3.96 -11.58
N SER A 73 9.44 4.29 -12.10
CA SER A 73 9.25 5.54 -12.85
C SER A 73 9.58 6.77 -12.01
N MET A 74 9.21 6.79 -10.73
CA MET A 74 9.44 7.93 -9.84
C MET A 74 10.91 8.18 -9.49
N TYR A 75 11.71 7.12 -9.35
CA TYR A 75 13.08 7.18 -8.86
C TYR A 75 14.14 7.02 -9.96
N MET A 76 13.85 6.29 -11.03
CA MET A 76 14.85 5.90 -12.05
C MET A 76 14.67 6.58 -13.40
N ARG A 77 13.59 7.34 -13.61
CA ARG A 77 13.39 8.09 -14.85
C ARG A 77 13.62 9.57 -14.64
N ASP A 78 14.10 10.23 -15.70
CA ASP A 78 14.26 11.67 -15.69
C ASP A 78 12.91 12.38 -15.62
N PRO A 79 12.86 13.57 -14.99
CA PRO A 79 11.65 14.35 -14.90
C PRO A 79 11.18 14.81 -16.28
N VAL A 80 9.91 14.60 -16.61
CA VAL A 80 9.32 15.04 -17.89
C VAL A 80 8.50 16.32 -17.65
N GLY A 81 8.75 17.38 -18.44
CA GLY A 81 8.04 18.68 -18.34
C GLY A 81 8.52 19.59 -17.20
N GLU A 82 7.86 20.71 -16.94
CA GLU A 82 8.12 21.56 -15.75
C GLU A 82 7.28 21.09 -14.54
N ASP A 83 7.67 21.43 -13.31
CA ASP A 83 6.86 21.11 -12.13
C ASP A 83 5.63 22.03 -12.07
N ALA A 84 4.54 21.59 -12.69
CA ALA A 84 3.27 22.32 -12.72
C ALA A 84 2.45 22.19 -11.42
N TRP A 85 2.94 21.46 -10.41
CA TRP A 85 2.18 21.23 -9.18
C TRP A 85 2.37 22.37 -8.18
N GLY A 86 1.29 22.79 -7.50
CA GLY A 86 1.36 23.77 -6.42
C GLY A 86 2.03 23.22 -5.15
N PRO A 87 2.34 24.08 -4.16
CA PRO A 87 2.84 23.63 -2.86
C PRO A 87 1.81 22.75 -2.15
N VAL A 88 2.29 21.79 -1.36
CA VAL A 88 1.42 20.92 -0.56
C VAL A 88 0.90 21.71 0.63
N GLY A 89 -0.42 21.87 0.72
CA GLY A 89 -1.06 22.50 1.88
C GLY A 89 -0.76 21.74 3.17
N ALA A 90 -0.63 22.46 4.29
CA ALA A 90 -0.23 21.89 5.58
C ALA A 90 -1.14 20.74 6.03
N MET A 91 -2.46 20.87 5.84
CA MET A 91 -3.43 19.81 6.17
C MET A 91 -3.23 18.54 5.33
N SER A 92 -2.97 18.67 4.03
CA SER A 92 -2.69 17.54 3.15
C SER A 92 -1.37 16.86 3.51
N GLY A 93 -0.35 17.65 3.85
CA GLY A 93 0.94 17.14 4.35
C GLY A 93 0.78 16.35 5.66
N LEU A 94 0.01 16.89 6.61
CA LEU A 94 -0.31 16.20 7.86
C LEU A 94 -1.08 14.89 7.60
N ALA A 95 -2.12 14.93 6.77
CA ALA A 95 -2.91 13.75 6.42
C ALA A 95 -2.06 12.65 5.76
N LEU A 96 -1.13 13.04 4.88
CA LEU A 96 -0.16 12.10 4.29
C LEU A 96 0.76 11.50 5.34
N ALA A 97 1.34 12.32 6.22
CA ALA A 97 2.22 11.86 7.28
C ALA A 97 1.52 10.88 8.23
N VAL A 98 0.31 11.22 8.68
CA VAL A 98 -0.53 10.34 9.51
C VAL A 98 -0.82 9.03 8.78
N SER A 99 -1.20 9.09 7.49
CA SER A 99 -1.48 7.90 6.69
C SER A 99 -0.26 6.98 6.57
N VAL A 100 0.93 7.53 6.34
CA VAL A 100 2.19 6.75 6.31
C VAL A 100 2.43 6.06 7.66
N VAL A 101 2.32 6.81 8.76
CA VAL A 101 2.50 6.27 10.12
C VAL A 101 1.51 5.15 10.41
N VAL A 102 0.23 5.32 10.04
CA VAL A 102 -0.80 4.29 10.23
C VAL A 102 -0.49 3.04 9.40
N VAL A 103 -0.13 3.19 8.12
CA VAL A 103 0.17 2.05 7.24
C VAL A 103 1.37 1.24 7.75
N LEU A 104 2.41 1.90 8.24
CA LEU A 104 3.58 1.22 8.81
C LEU A 104 3.27 0.64 10.19
N GLY A 105 2.59 1.40 11.05
CA GLY A 105 2.20 0.97 12.39
C GLY A 105 1.30 -0.26 12.38
N LEU A 106 0.32 -0.30 11.48
CA LEU A 106 -0.55 -1.47 11.28
C LEU A 106 0.18 -2.66 10.67
N GLY A 107 1.22 -2.42 9.87
CA GLY A 107 2.09 -3.49 9.37
C GLY A 107 2.89 -4.18 10.46
N ILE A 108 3.37 -3.42 11.45
CA ILE A 108 4.16 -3.93 12.58
C ILE A 108 3.25 -4.54 13.67
N TYR A 109 2.17 -3.85 14.03
CA TYR A 109 1.28 -4.24 15.13
C TYR A 109 -0.20 -4.21 14.70
N PRO A 110 -0.67 -5.22 13.96
CA PRO A 110 -2.05 -5.29 13.48
C PRO A 110 -3.06 -5.73 14.56
N GLY A 111 -2.58 -6.19 15.73
CA GLY A 111 -3.39 -6.83 16.78
C GLY A 111 -4.68 -6.08 17.17
N PRO A 112 -4.62 -4.77 17.50
CA PRO A 112 -5.79 -4.02 17.94
C PRO A 112 -6.89 -3.94 16.86
N VAL A 113 -6.50 -3.64 15.62
CA VAL A 113 -7.45 -3.55 14.51
C VAL A 113 -8.05 -4.91 14.18
N LEU A 114 -7.25 -5.97 14.21
CA LEU A 114 -7.74 -7.33 14.02
C LEU A 114 -8.71 -7.76 15.13
N ALA A 115 -8.49 -7.35 16.37
CA ALA A 115 -9.40 -7.61 17.47
C ALA A 115 -10.76 -6.93 17.24
N TRP A 116 -10.78 -5.66 16.84
CA TRP A 116 -12.02 -4.96 16.49
C TRP A 116 -12.73 -5.59 15.29
N ALA A 117 -11.99 -5.98 14.25
CA ALA A 117 -12.55 -6.66 13.10
C ALA A 117 -13.23 -8.01 13.48
N ARG A 118 -12.61 -8.78 14.38
CA ARG A 118 -13.18 -10.04 14.89
C ARG A 118 -14.43 -9.81 15.73
N LEU A 119 -14.42 -8.81 16.62
CA LEU A 119 -15.60 -8.45 17.42
C LEU A 119 -16.77 -8.04 16.53
N ALA A 120 -16.51 -7.21 15.51
CA ALA A 120 -17.53 -6.81 14.54
C ALA A 120 -18.09 -8.03 13.77
N ALA A 121 -17.22 -8.94 13.31
CA ALA A 121 -17.64 -10.15 12.61
C ALA A 121 -18.50 -11.07 13.49
N GLN A 122 -18.19 -11.21 14.78
CA GLN A 122 -18.96 -12.01 15.73
C GLN A 122 -20.35 -11.43 16.00
N SER A 123 -20.53 -10.11 15.91
CA SER A 123 -21.85 -9.49 16.09
C SER A 123 -22.84 -9.78 14.95
N LEU A 124 -22.36 -10.32 13.84
CA LEU A 124 -23.14 -10.66 12.64
C LEU A 124 -23.47 -12.16 12.53
N LEU A 125 -22.95 -13.00 13.44
CA LEU A 125 -23.16 -14.45 13.50
C LEU A 125 -24.04 -14.82 14.70
#